data_AF-A0A508TDN1-F1
#
_entry.id   AF-A0A508TDN1-F1
#
_cell.length_a   1.000
_cell.length_b   1.000
_cell.length_c   1.000
_cell.angle_alpha   90.00
_cell.angle_beta   90.00
_cell.angle_gamma   90.00
#
_symmetry.space_group_name_H-M   'P 1'
#
loop_
_entity.id
_entity.type
_entity.pdbx_description
1 polymer ?
#
loop_
_entity_poly.entity_id
_entity_poly.type
_entity_poly.pdbx_seq_one_letter_code
_entity_poly.pdbx_strand_id
1 'polypeptide(L)' 'MDQITELERSIARIKETCELTGIADKFDRALPELETFLEAQAAKGEMRETRLTFDGLYFLRRLLTEALLSPPRNVE' A
#
# COMPACT_ATOMS: atom_id res chain seq x y z
N MET A 1 4.57 -17.65 -15.65
CA MET A 1 4.76 -17.16 -14.27
C MET A 1 4.21 -15.75 -14.25
N ASP A 2 2.96 -15.64 -13.82
CA ASP A 2 2.16 -14.42 -13.89
C ASP A 2 2.58 -13.43 -12.82
N GLN A 3 3.28 -12.36 -13.23
CA GLN A 3 3.62 -11.22 -12.38
C GLN A 3 2.38 -10.59 -11.72
N ILE A 4 1.23 -10.73 -12.39
CA ILE A 4 -0.09 -10.34 -11.89
C ILE A 4 -0.44 -11.09 -10.60
N THR A 5 -0.13 -12.39 -10.51
CA THR A 5 -0.54 -13.21 -9.36
C THR A 5 0.18 -12.84 -8.06
N GLU A 6 1.47 -12.50 -8.10
CA GLU A 6 2.22 -12.15 -6.88
C GLU A 6 1.85 -10.75 -6.37
N LEU A 7 1.56 -9.81 -7.28
CA LEU A 7 1.09 -8.47 -6.93
C LEU A 7 -0.31 -8.52 -6.32
N GLU A 8 -1.26 -9.22 -6.96
CA GLU A 8 -2.62 -9.39 -6.45
C GLU A 8 -2.65 -10.06 -5.07
N ARG A 9 -1.83 -11.12 -4.87
CA ARG A 9 -1.70 -11.76 -3.55
C ARG A 9 -1.14 -10.83 -2.49
N SER A 10 -0.16 -10.01 -2.87
CA SER A 10 0.43 -9.02 -1.96
C SER A 10 -0.61 -8.00 -1.53
N ILE A 11 -1.38 -7.45 -2.48
CA ILE A 11 -2.46 -6.50 -2.20
C ILE A 11 -3.52 -7.13 -1.28
N ALA A 12 -3.92 -8.38 -1.54
CA ALA A 12 -4.88 -9.08 -0.69
C ALA A 12 -4.36 -9.26 0.76
N ARG A 13 -3.09 -9.61 0.95
CA ARG A 13 -2.47 -9.73 2.29
C ARG A 13 -2.34 -8.39 3.01
N ILE A 14 -1.99 -7.34 2.28
CA ILE A 14 -1.93 -5.98 2.82
C ILE A 14 -3.34 -5.57 3.29
N LYS A 15 -4.37 -5.82 2.48
CA LYS A 15 -5.77 -5.55 2.82
C LYS A 15 -6.20 -6.27 4.10
N GLU A 16 -5.96 -7.58 4.18
CA GLU A 16 -6.28 -8.38 5.37
C GLU A 16 -5.61 -7.78 6.63
N THR A 17 -4.35 -7.37 6.52
CA THR A 17 -3.62 -6.72 7.62
C THR A 17 -4.26 -5.38 8.01
N CYS A 18 -4.67 -4.57 7.03
CA CYS A 18 -5.35 -3.29 7.25
C CYS A 18 -6.75 -3.47 7.88
N GLU A 19 -7.46 -4.54 7.53
CA GLU A 19 -8.74 -4.92 8.14
C GLU A 19 -8.55 -5.33 9.60
N LEU A 20 -7.57 -6.18 9.90
CA LEU A 20 -7.23 -6.61 11.26
C LEU A 20 -6.79 -5.46 12.18
N THR A 21 -6.23 -4.39 11.62
CA THR A 21 -5.76 -3.21 12.35
C THR A 21 -6.78 -2.07 12.37
N GLY A 22 -7.97 -2.26 11.79
CA GLY A 22 -9.06 -1.29 11.82
C GLY A 22 -8.83 -0.06 10.93
N ILE A 23 -7.96 -0.16 9.93
CA ILE A 23 -7.65 0.93 8.98
C ILE A 23 -8.14 0.64 7.56
N ALA A 24 -9.10 -0.27 7.39
CA ALA A 24 -9.64 -0.65 6.08
C ALA A 24 -10.09 0.54 5.21
N ASP A 25 -10.84 1.50 5.77
CA ASP A 25 -11.25 2.73 5.05
C ASP A 25 -10.05 3.54 4.55
N LYS A 26 -8.97 3.60 5.32
CA LYS A 26 -7.75 4.30 4.92
C LYS A 26 -6.99 3.53 3.84
N PHE A 27 -7.04 2.20 3.89
CA PHE A 27 -6.50 1.33 2.84
C PHE A 27 -7.25 1.53 1.52
N ASP A 28 -8.59 1.50 1.52
CA ASP A 28 -9.38 1.70 0.29
C ASP A 28 -9.09 3.05 -0.38
N ARG A 29 -8.87 4.10 0.42
CA ARG A 29 -8.48 5.43 -0.10
C ARG A 29 -7.06 5.47 -0.65
N ALA A 30 -6.14 4.71 -0.07
CA ALA A 30 -4.73 4.65 -0.45
C ALA A 30 -4.42 3.54 -1.46
N LEU A 31 -5.42 2.76 -1.86
CA LEU A 31 -5.27 1.63 -2.77
C LEU A 31 -4.66 2.04 -4.11
N PRO A 32 -5.09 3.14 -4.79
CA PRO A 32 -4.50 3.54 -6.07
C PRO A 32 -3.00 3.88 -5.96
N GLU A 33 -2.61 4.61 -4.90
CA GLU A 33 -1.20 4.91 -4.63
C GLU A 33 -0.39 3.66 -4.29
N LEU A 34 -0.98 2.71 -3.55
CA LEU A 34 -0.35 1.44 -3.21
C LEU A 34 -0.12 0.58 -4.47
N GLU A 35 -1.13 0.45 -5.33
CA GLU A 35 -1.02 -0.28 -6.59
C GLU A 35 0.10 0.29 -7.45
N THR A 36 0.10 1.61 -7.65
CA THR A 36 1.15 2.31 -8.40
C THR A 36 2.54 2.05 -7.82
N PHE A 37 2.67 2.06 -6.49
CA PHE A 37 3.93 1.78 -5.80
C PHE A 37 4.40 0.33 -6.05
N LEU A 38 3.51 -0.65 -5.90
CA LEU A 38 3.84 -2.06 -6.07
C LEU A 38 4.16 -2.40 -7.54
N GLU A 39 3.43 -1.82 -8.50
CA GLU A 39 3.73 -1.95 -9.93
C GLU A 39 5.12 -1.39 -10.26
N ALA A 40 5.50 -0.25 -9.67
CA ALA A 40 6.84 0.31 -9.83
C ALA A 40 7.94 -0.58 -9.22
N GLN A 41 7.65 -1.33 -8.15
CA GLN A 41 8.57 -2.32 -7.59
C GLN A 41 8.68 -3.56 -8.50
N ALA A 42 7.55 -4.05 -9.02
CA ALA A 42 7.52 -5.14 -9.98
C ALA A 42 8.29 -4.80 -11.26
N ALA A 43 8.14 -3.57 -11.78
CA ALA A 43 8.88 -3.07 -12.93
C ALA A 43 10.41 -3.00 -12.69
N LYS A 44 10.84 -2.88 -11.43
CA LYS A 44 12.27 -2.95 -11.03
C LYS A 44 12.79 -4.38 -10.87
N GLY A 45 11.93 -5.38 -11.04
CA GLY A 45 12.26 -6.80 -10.93
C GLY A 45 12.00 -7.42 -9.56
N GLU A 46 11.36 -6.72 -8.63
CA GLU A 46 10.93 -7.31 -7.36
C GLU A 46 9.60 -8.05 -7.56
N MET A 47 9.64 -9.38 -7.50
CA MET A 47 8.46 -10.23 -7.65
C MET A 47 8.15 -11.06 -6.40
N ARG A 48 8.89 -10.90 -5.31
CA ARG A 48 8.64 -11.70 -4.10
C ARG A 48 7.44 -11.12 -3.37
N GLU A 49 6.36 -11.89 -3.32
CA GLU A 49 5.13 -11.52 -2.62
C GLU A 49 5.38 -11.04 -1.17
N THR A 50 6.25 -11.72 -0.43
CA THR A 50 6.59 -11.32 0.95
C THR A 50 7.25 -9.95 1.05
N ARG A 51 8.07 -9.59 0.06
CA ARG A 51 8.76 -8.30 0.01
C ARG A 51 7.81 -7.19 -0.43
N LEU A 52 7.02 -7.44 -1.48
CA LEU A 52 5.96 -6.54 -1.94
C LEU A 52 4.96 -6.24 -0.83
N THR A 53 4.54 -7.27 -0.08
CA THR A 53 3.64 -7.11 1.08
C THR A 53 4.26 -6.23 2.16
N PHE A 54 5.52 -6.50 2.55
CA PHE A 54 6.21 -5.71 3.57
C PHE A 54 6.40 -4.25 3.16
N ASP A 55 6.92 -4.03 1.96
CA ASP A 55 7.17 -2.69 1.44
C ASP A 55 5.87 -1.91 1.23
N GLY A 56 4.80 -2.57 0.80
CA GLY A 56 3.46 -1.98 0.69
C GLY A 56 2.87 -1.56 2.05
N LEU A 57 2.99 -2.40 3.09
CA LEU A 57 2.61 -2.02 4.46
C LEU A 57 3.43 -0.85 4.99
N TYR A 58 4.74 -0.84 4.72
CA TYR A 58 5.61 0.27 5.10
C TYR A 58 5.24 1.58 4.40
N PHE A 59 4.95 1.51 3.10
CA PHE A 59 4.47 2.63 2.30
C PHE A 59 3.16 3.19 2.87
N LEU A 60 2.17 2.35 3.14
CA LEU A 60 0.90 2.77 3.74
C LEU A 60 1.11 3.42 5.11
N ARG A 61 1.91 2.81 5.98
CA ARG A 61 2.22 3.40 7.30
C ARG A 61 2.78 4.81 7.14
N ARG A 62 3.69 5.00 6.19
CA ARG A 62 4.31 6.30 5.92
C ARG A 62 3.28 7.30 5.38
N LEU A 63 2.51 6.92 4.37
CA LEU A 63 1.45 7.74 3.77
C LEU A 63 0.43 8.21 4.81
N LEU A 64 -0.03 7.30 5.68
CA LEU A 64 -1.00 7.61 6.72
C LEU A 64 -0.41 8.45 7.86
N THR A 65 0.89 8.31 8.13
CA THR A 65 1.60 9.17 9.11
C THR A 65 1.81 10.57 8.55
N GLU A 66 2.18 10.69 7.27
CA GLU A 66 2.33 11.99 6.58
C GLU A 66 0.98 12.74 6.49
N ALA A 67 -0.12 12.02 6.27
CA ALA A 67 -1.48 12.59 6.32
C ALA A 67 -1.85 13.15 7.70
N LEU A 68 -1.32 12.57 8.80
CA LEU A 68 -1.55 13.06 10.17
C LEU A 68 -0.65 14.24 10.54
N LEU A 69 0.53 14.37 9.90
CA LEU A 69 1.50 15.43 10.15
C LEU A 69 1.32 16.65 9.22
N SER A 70 0.44 16.55 8.23
CA SER A 70 0.08 17.67 7.37
C SER A 70 -0.88 18.61 8.13
N PRO A 71 -0.53 19.88 8.38
CA PRO A 71 -1.47 20.82 8.98
C PRO A 71 -2.69 21.00 8.05
N PRO A 72 -3.91 21.22 8.60
CA PRO A 72 -5.04 21.56 7.76
C PRO A 72 -4.67 22.81 6.96
N ARG A 73 -4.66 22.70 5.63
CA ARG A 73 -4.59 23.87 4.75
C ARG A 73 -5.85 24.69 5.05
N ASN A 74 -5.70 25.73 5.88
CA ASN A 74 -6.71 26.78 5.99
C ASN A 74 -6.95 27.29 4.57
N VAL A 75 -8.16 27.09 4.08
CA VAL A 75 -8.67 27.83 2.93
C VAL A 75 -9.06 29.19 3.48
N GLU A 76 -8.22 30.19 3.25
CA GLU A 76 -8.58 31.61 3.36
C GLU A 76 -9.58 32.00 2.27
#